data_AF-A0A1V6SRD9-F1
#
_entry.id   AF-A0A1V6SRD9-F1
#
_cell.length_a   1.000
_cell.length_b   1.000
_cell.length_c   1.000
_cell.angle_alpha   90.00
_cell.angle_beta   90.00
_cell.angle_gamma   90.00
#
_symmetry.space_group_name_H-M   'P 1'
#
loop_
_entity.id
_entity.type
_entity.pdbx_description
1 polymer ?
#
loop_
_entity_poly.entity_id
_entity_poly.type
_entity_poly.pdbx_seq_one_letter_code
_entity_poly.pdbx_strand_id
1 'polypeptide(L)'
;MAFFSWFISHIPFLGTSRIDGSSMDNHSNRNESSLVNLKCSVAPTFAPRMVYQEAKPLNCISSDQIASQCERIVRAPLDYLLSIPGKDIRSKIINAFNEWLLLPEKELSIVKDIINLLHTASLLIDDIQDGSHLRRGHPVAHDIFGVAQTINSANYAYYLQQSRLREIGDPQAFVIFTKALLDLHMGQGMDLYWRDAVVCPTEEEYTRMVAYKTGGLFHLALNLMQIQSDQKRDFSELVELLGVIFQIRDDYLNLHSVIYAEKKGLMEDITEGKFSFPIIHSIHCNPNDSELFEILKLRTDDEAVNMRAFEILESTGSFQYTRTKLKLLQTQARGVVKSLEAFLGPNKGIYKILDLLEI
;
A
#
# COMPACT_ATOMS: atom_id res chain seq x y z
N MET A 1 -28.26 -3.73 16.54
CA MET A 1 -27.48 -2.89 17.48
C MET A 1 -27.10 -3.57 18.80
N ALA A 2 -27.63 -4.75 19.17
CA ALA A 2 -27.25 -5.42 20.43
C ALA A 2 -26.01 -6.34 20.34
N PHE A 3 -25.55 -6.70 19.14
CA PHE A 3 -24.43 -7.65 18.96
C PHE A 3 -23.04 -7.02 19.10
N PHE A 4 -22.91 -5.70 18.85
CA PHE A 4 -21.63 -4.97 18.92
C PHE A 4 -21.29 -4.43 20.33
N SER A 5 -22.28 -4.26 21.21
CA SER A 5 -22.06 -3.77 22.58
C SER A 5 -21.46 -4.85 23.52
N TRP A 6 -21.71 -6.12 23.23
CA TRP A 6 -21.20 -7.25 24.02
C TRP A 6 -19.68 -7.45 23.85
N PHE A 7 -19.13 -7.14 22.67
CA PHE A 7 -17.71 -7.35 22.36
C PHE A 7 -16.78 -6.31 23.02
N ILE A 8 -17.27 -5.11 23.32
CA ILE A 8 -16.48 -4.04 23.96
C ILE A 8 -16.45 -4.19 25.49
N SER A 9 -17.39 -4.93 26.09
CA SER A 9 -17.55 -5.02 27.54
C SER A 9 -16.74 -6.15 28.21
N HIS A 10 -16.01 -6.98 27.46
CA HIS A 10 -15.36 -8.20 27.98
C HIS A 10 -13.84 -8.27 27.73
N ILE A 11 -13.16 -7.14 27.51
CA ILE A 11 -11.69 -7.09 27.52
C ILE A 11 -11.21 -6.99 28.99
N PRO A 12 -10.37 -7.91 29.50
CA PRO A 12 -9.86 -7.81 30.86
C PRO A 12 -8.85 -6.64 30.94
N PHE A 13 -9.17 -5.63 31.74
CA PHE A 13 -8.24 -4.57 32.15
C PHE A 13 -7.19 -5.18 33.10
N LEU A 14 -5.94 -5.28 32.64
CA LEU A 14 -4.80 -5.51 33.53
C LEU A 14 -4.56 -4.22 34.33
N GLY A 15 -4.80 -4.31 35.64
CA GLY A 15 -4.68 -3.21 36.57
C GLY A 15 -3.24 -2.75 36.77
N THR A 16 -3.05 -1.43 36.86
CA THR A 16 -1.85 -0.83 37.46
C THR A 16 -2.20 -0.31 38.84
N SER A 17 -1.48 -0.86 39.82
CA SER A 17 -1.58 -0.57 41.25
C SER A 17 -1.09 0.84 41.58
N ARG A 18 -1.89 1.55 42.40
CA ARG A 18 -1.49 2.75 43.15
C ARG A 18 -0.37 2.42 44.13
N ILE A 19 0.61 3.32 44.24
CA ILE A 19 1.45 3.47 45.43
C ILE A 19 1.40 4.94 45.84
N ASP A 20 0.85 5.20 47.02
CA ASP A 20 0.97 6.46 47.77
C ASP A 20 2.32 6.48 48.51
N GLY A 21 2.94 7.66 48.60
CA GLY A 21 4.15 7.86 49.41
C GLY A 21 4.56 9.33 49.50
N SER A 22 4.35 9.90 50.69
CA SER A 22 4.48 11.30 51.09
C SER A 22 5.91 11.77 51.43
N SER A 23 6.19 13.05 51.14
CA SER A 23 6.90 14.07 51.97
C SER A 23 8.31 13.80 52.54
N MET A 24 9.34 14.61 52.18
CA MET A 24 9.89 15.74 52.97
C MET A 24 11.27 16.27 52.44
N ASP A 25 11.29 17.56 52.09
CA ASP A 25 12.23 18.67 52.33
C ASP A 25 13.79 18.67 52.19
N ASN A 26 14.22 19.76 51.51
CA ASN A 26 15.37 20.70 51.72
C ASN A 26 16.81 20.20 51.46
N HIS A 27 17.69 20.87 50.70
CA HIS A 27 18.09 22.29 50.80
C HIS A 27 19.00 22.76 49.63
N SER A 28 18.77 24.02 49.20
CA SER A 28 19.75 25.10 48.94
C SER A 28 20.53 25.23 47.59
N ASN A 29 20.16 26.32 46.90
CA ASN A 29 20.96 27.49 46.48
C ASN A 29 21.61 27.62 45.09
N ARG A 30 21.15 28.69 44.40
CA ARG A 30 21.88 29.74 43.65
C ARG A 30 22.37 29.46 42.22
N ASN A 31 21.70 30.04 41.21
CA ASN A 31 22.03 31.36 40.64
C ASN A 31 21.28 31.58 39.32
N GLU A 32 20.48 32.64 39.25
CA GLU A 32 19.96 33.20 38.00
C GLU A 32 21.02 34.12 37.36
N SER A 33 21.25 33.98 36.05
CA SER A 33 21.04 35.05 35.05
C SER A 33 21.94 34.89 33.81
N SER A 34 21.37 35.28 32.67
CA SER A 34 21.96 35.48 31.33
C SER A 34 22.07 34.27 30.39
N LEU A 35 20.92 33.71 30.01
CA LEU A 35 20.79 32.95 28.76
C LEU A 35 20.52 33.91 27.59
N VAL A 36 21.38 33.79 26.58
CA VAL A 36 21.34 34.49 25.29
C VAL A 36 20.19 33.93 24.45
N ASN A 37 19.37 34.84 23.93
CA ASN A 37 18.25 34.59 23.02
C ASN A 37 18.67 33.82 21.75
N LEU A 38 18.25 32.56 21.63
CA LEU A 38 18.05 31.89 20.35
C LEU A 38 16.56 31.60 20.20
N LYS A 39 15.91 32.41 19.36
CA LYS A 39 14.50 32.24 18.98
C LYS A 39 14.34 30.90 18.26
N CYS A 40 13.81 29.91 18.95
CA CYS A 40 13.30 28.69 18.33
C CYS A 40 12.02 29.07 17.56
N SER A 41 12.08 28.94 16.24
CA SER A 41 10.93 29.12 15.36
C SER A 41 9.91 28.03 15.69
N VAL A 42 8.75 28.44 16.21
CA VAL A 42 7.61 27.58 16.51
C VAL A 42 7.12 27.00 15.18
N ALA A 43 7.19 25.68 15.03
CA ALA A 43 6.60 24.99 13.89
C ALA A 43 5.09 25.32 13.82
N PRO A 44 4.53 25.63 12.64
CA PRO A 44 3.12 25.92 12.53
C PRO A 44 2.33 24.63 12.79
N THR A 45 1.64 24.56 13.94
CA THR A 45 0.57 23.60 14.21
C THR A 45 -0.54 23.79 13.17
N PHE A 46 -0.43 23.09 12.04
CA PHE A 46 -1.54 22.83 11.13
C PHE A 46 -2.30 21.61 11.63
N ALA A 47 -3.00 21.76 12.76
CA ALA A 47 -4.15 20.91 13.02
C ALA A 47 -5.30 21.47 12.19
N PRO A 48 -5.78 20.81 11.13
CA PRO A 48 -7.08 21.17 10.58
C PRO A 48 -8.08 20.90 11.69
N ARG A 49 -8.53 21.98 12.34
CA ARG A 49 -9.69 21.94 13.24
C ARG A 49 -10.87 21.58 12.35
N MET A 50 -11.11 20.30 12.16
CA MET A 50 -12.35 19.79 11.61
C MET A 50 -13.43 20.24 12.57
N VAL A 51 -14.00 21.40 12.26
CA VAL A 51 -15.36 21.72 12.65
C VAL A 51 -16.17 20.59 12.05
N TYR A 52 -16.47 19.56 12.85
CA TYR A 52 -17.72 18.85 12.67
C TYR A 52 -18.77 19.97 12.72
N GLN A 53 -19.15 20.51 11.55
CA GLN A 53 -20.39 21.25 11.47
C GLN A 53 -21.41 20.31 12.06
N GLU A 54 -22.07 20.73 13.15
CA GLU A 54 -23.14 19.96 13.77
C GLU A 54 -23.98 19.37 12.63
N ALA A 55 -23.92 18.03 12.50
CA ALA A 55 -24.58 17.36 11.41
C ALA A 55 -26.07 17.72 11.52
N LYS A 56 -26.59 18.50 10.56
CA LYS A 56 -28.02 18.82 10.53
C LYS A 56 -28.77 17.49 10.58
N PRO A 57 -29.72 17.31 11.51
CA PRO A 57 -30.53 16.10 11.55
C PRO A 57 -31.19 15.90 10.17
N LEU A 58 -31.24 14.65 9.71
CA LEU A 58 -31.76 14.19 8.41
C LEU A 58 -33.28 14.40 8.24
N ASN A 59 -33.82 15.50 8.76
CA ASN A 59 -35.23 15.84 8.67
C ASN A 59 -35.46 16.82 7.51
N CYS A 60 -36.36 16.44 6.60
CA CYS A 60 -36.85 17.14 5.40
C CYS A 60 -36.17 16.80 4.06
N ILE A 61 -35.74 15.55 3.85
CA ILE A 61 -35.10 15.09 2.61
C ILE A 61 -35.78 13.80 2.13
N SER A 62 -35.99 13.60 0.82
CA SER A 62 -36.60 12.37 0.29
C SER A 62 -35.72 11.14 0.57
N SER A 63 -36.29 9.92 0.58
CA SER A 63 -35.54 8.68 0.86
C SER A 63 -34.28 8.52 0.00
N ASP A 64 -34.37 8.89 -1.28
CA ASP A 64 -33.29 8.75 -2.26
C ASP A 64 -32.18 9.79 -2.02
N GLN A 65 -32.57 11.00 -1.60
CA GLN A 65 -31.63 12.06 -1.26
C GLN A 65 -30.89 11.75 0.07
N ILE A 66 -31.56 11.10 1.03
CA ILE A 66 -30.93 10.60 2.27
C ILE A 66 -29.92 9.50 1.93
N ALA A 67 -30.30 8.51 1.11
CA ALA A 67 -29.41 7.43 0.69
C ALA A 67 -28.16 7.96 -0.03
N SER A 68 -28.33 8.91 -0.96
CA SER A 68 -27.22 9.59 -1.64
C SER A 68 -26.31 10.34 -0.67
N GLN A 69 -26.87 11.01 0.34
CA GLN A 69 -26.08 11.71 1.35
C GLN A 69 -25.29 10.74 2.24
N CYS A 70 -25.91 9.64 2.67
CA CYS A 70 -25.24 8.58 3.42
C CYS A 70 -24.08 7.97 2.62
N GLU A 71 -24.30 7.66 1.35
CA GLU A 71 -23.25 7.12 0.48
C GLU A 71 -22.08 8.10 0.34
N ARG A 72 -22.34 9.41 0.14
CA ARG A 72 -21.28 10.43 0.09
C ARG A 72 -20.44 10.46 1.36
N ILE A 73 -21.06 10.33 2.53
CA ILE A 73 -20.34 10.32 3.82
C ILE A 73 -19.45 9.07 3.90
N VAL A 74 -20.00 7.90 3.59
CA VAL A 74 -19.25 6.63 3.64
C VAL A 74 -18.08 6.62 2.66
N ARG A 75 -18.24 7.26 1.49
CA ARG A 75 -17.22 7.33 0.44
C ARG A 75 -16.21 8.46 0.63
N ALA A 76 -16.37 9.36 1.58
CA ALA A 76 -15.50 10.54 1.69
C ALA A 76 -13.98 10.21 1.77
N PRO A 77 -13.50 9.20 2.53
CA PRO A 77 -12.09 8.80 2.50
C PRO A 77 -11.62 8.29 1.13
N LEU A 78 -12.47 7.53 0.44
CA LEU A 78 -12.19 7.00 -0.90
C LEU A 78 -12.14 8.12 -1.95
N ASP A 79 -13.15 8.98 -1.96
CA ASP A 79 -13.24 10.09 -2.90
C ASP A 79 -12.11 11.11 -2.68
N TYR A 80 -11.65 11.30 -1.44
CA TYR A 80 -10.44 12.06 -1.11
C TYR A 80 -9.22 11.49 -1.85
N LEU A 81 -8.93 10.19 -1.69
CA LEU A 81 -7.75 9.59 -2.32
C LEU A 81 -7.86 9.54 -3.86
N LEU A 82 -9.07 9.34 -4.39
CA LEU A 82 -9.33 9.42 -5.84
C LEU A 82 -9.06 10.81 -6.42
N SER A 83 -9.27 11.87 -5.63
CA SER A 83 -9.02 13.25 -6.07
C SER A 83 -7.52 13.58 -6.20
N ILE A 84 -6.64 12.77 -5.61
CA ILE A 84 -5.19 12.98 -5.63
C ILE A 84 -4.58 12.28 -6.86
N PRO A 85 -3.94 13.00 -7.79
CA PRO A 85 -3.40 12.42 -9.02
C PRO A 85 -2.39 11.29 -8.78
N GLY A 86 -2.61 10.14 -9.41
CA GLY A 86 -1.67 9.00 -9.43
C GLY A 86 -0.91 8.88 -10.76
N LYS A 87 0.06 7.96 -10.84
CA LYS A 87 0.81 7.65 -12.07
C LYS A 87 0.01 6.83 -13.11
N ASP A 88 -1.17 6.36 -12.71
CA ASP A 88 -2.12 5.54 -13.49
C ASP A 88 -1.48 4.39 -14.29
N ILE A 89 -0.56 3.67 -13.65
CA ILE A 89 0.17 2.57 -14.29
C ILE A 89 -0.76 1.39 -14.60
N ARG A 90 -1.77 1.15 -13.74
CA ARG A 90 -2.74 0.05 -13.89
C ARG A 90 -3.58 0.17 -15.15
N SER A 91 -4.13 1.35 -15.44
CA SER A 91 -4.90 1.57 -16.67
C SER A 91 -4.02 1.44 -17.91
N LYS A 92 -2.75 1.87 -17.84
CA LYS A 92 -1.79 1.67 -18.94
C LYS A 92 -1.50 0.19 -19.19
N ILE A 93 -1.35 -0.61 -18.14
CA ILE A 93 -1.18 -2.07 -18.24
C ILE A 93 -2.42 -2.72 -18.85
N ILE A 94 -3.62 -2.38 -18.37
CA ILE A 94 -4.89 -2.88 -18.92
C ILE A 94 -4.99 -2.55 -20.42
N ASN A 95 -4.69 -1.31 -20.82
CA ASN A 95 -4.68 -0.91 -22.23
C ASN A 95 -3.65 -1.69 -23.05
N ALA A 96 -2.46 -1.93 -22.50
CA ALA A 96 -1.41 -2.69 -23.17
C ALA A 96 -1.84 -4.14 -23.43
N PHE A 97 -2.47 -4.82 -22.46
CA PHE A 97 -3.05 -6.14 -22.69
C PHE A 97 -4.24 -6.10 -23.66
N ASN A 98 -4.98 -5.00 -23.71
CA ASN A 98 -6.10 -4.87 -24.65
C ASN A 98 -5.68 -4.80 -26.12
N GLU A 99 -4.42 -4.48 -26.43
CA GLU A 99 -3.88 -4.63 -27.80
C GLU A 99 -3.97 -6.08 -28.30
N TRP A 100 -3.91 -7.07 -27.40
CA TRP A 100 -4.09 -8.49 -27.72
C TRP A 100 -5.51 -9.00 -27.43
N LEU A 101 -6.14 -8.54 -26.35
CA LEU A 101 -7.45 -9.05 -25.91
C LEU A 101 -8.63 -8.42 -26.66
N LEU A 102 -8.44 -7.24 -27.26
CA LEU A 102 -9.38 -6.58 -28.17
C LEU A 102 -10.80 -6.41 -27.59
N LEU A 103 -10.93 -6.14 -26.29
CA LEU A 103 -12.23 -5.83 -25.70
C LEU A 103 -12.77 -4.51 -26.27
N PRO A 104 -14.09 -4.39 -26.47
CA PRO A 104 -14.71 -3.11 -26.78
C PRO A 104 -14.59 -2.15 -25.58
N GLU A 105 -14.68 -0.85 -25.87
CA GLU A 105 -14.39 0.21 -24.89
C GLU A 105 -15.29 0.14 -23.64
N LYS A 106 -16.54 -0.30 -23.80
CA LYS A 106 -17.50 -0.41 -22.69
C LYS A 106 -17.05 -1.47 -21.68
N GLU A 107 -16.74 -2.67 -22.15
CA GLU A 107 -16.28 -3.80 -21.35
C GLU A 107 -14.93 -3.48 -20.70
N LEU A 108 -14.02 -2.86 -21.45
CA LEU A 108 -12.73 -2.40 -20.96
C LEU A 108 -12.86 -1.37 -19.84
N SER A 109 -13.79 -0.42 -19.98
CA SER A 109 -14.06 0.63 -18.98
C SER A 109 -14.54 0.04 -17.66
N ILE A 110 -15.44 -0.96 -17.71
CA ILE A 110 -15.91 -1.67 -16.51
C ILE A 110 -14.74 -2.31 -15.76
N VAL A 111 -13.83 -2.99 -16.47
CA VAL A 111 -12.64 -3.60 -15.84
C VAL A 111 -11.73 -2.52 -15.24
N LYS A 112 -11.45 -1.43 -15.97
CA LYS A 112 -10.63 -0.32 -15.46
C LYS A 112 -11.19 0.27 -14.17
N ASP A 113 -12.50 0.53 -14.13
CA ASP A 113 -13.18 1.06 -12.96
C ASP A 113 -13.07 0.14 -11.74
N ILE A 114 -13.29 -1.17 -11.95
CA ILE A 114 -13.18 -2.19 -10.90
C ILE A 114 -11.77 -2.16 -10.31
N ILE A 115 -10.76 -2.26 -11.17
CA ILE A 115 -9.36 -2.32 -10.74
C ILE A 115 -8.91 -1.01 -10.08
N ASN A 116 -9.34 0.15 -10.60
CA ASN A 116 -8.97 1.44 -10.04
C ASN A 116 -9.55 1.65 -8.63
N LEU A 117 -10.82 1.30 -8.41
CA LEU A 117 -11.42 1.47 -7.09
C LEU A 117 -10.88 0.44 -6.08
N LEU A 118 -10.66 -0.80 -6.50
CA LEU A 118 -10.05 -1.83 -5.66
C LEU A 118 -8.63 -1.43 -5.23
N HIS A 119 -7.83 -0.92 -6.17
CA HIS A 119 -6.51 -0.41 -5.85
C HIS A 119 -6.57 0.75 -4.86
N THR A 120 -7.48 1.70 -5.07
CA THR A 120 -7.61 2.85 -4.18
C THR A 120 -8.04 2.40 -2.77
N ALA A 121 -8.98 1.46 -2.69
CA ALA A 121 -9.40 0.86 -1.42
C ALA A 121 -8.25 0.12 -0.72
N SER A 122 -7.42 -0.62 -1.47
CA SER A 122 -6.28 -1.31 -0.88
C SER A 122 -5.26 -0.33 -0.33
N LEU A 123 -5.00 0.80 -1.01
CA LEU A 123 -4.09 1.84 -0.50
C LEU A 123 -4.59 2.45 0.83
N LEU A 124 -5.90 2.67 0.98
CA LEU A 124 -6.46 3.18 2.23
C LEU A 124 -6.22 2.25 3.42
N ILE A 125 -6.31 0.93 3.18
CA ILE A 125 -6.06 -0.09 4.20
C ILE A 125 -4.56 -0.24 4.46
N ASP A 126 -3.74 -0.29 3.41
CA ASP A 126 -2.27 -0.37 3.44
C ASP A 126 -1.69 0.80 4.25
N ASP A 127 -2.11 2.04 3.96
CA ASP A 127 -1.70 3.25 4.71
C ASP A 127 -1.92 3.11 6.23
N ILE A 128 -3.04 2.49 6.64
CA ILE A 128 -3.35 2.25 8.05
C ILE A 128 -2.50 1.13 8.63
N GLN A 129 -2.34 0.05 7.87
CA GLN A 129 -1.62 -1.15 8.31
C GLN A 129 -0.13 -0.88 8.48
N ASP A 130 0.41 0.01 7.67
CA ASP A 130 1.83 0.39 7.64
C ASP A 130 2.11 1.61 8.51
N GLY A 131 1.08 2.37 8.91
CA GLY A 131 1.25 3.56 9.74
C GLY A 131 1.80 4.77 8.97
N SER A 132 1.62 4.77 7.63
CA SER A 132 2.06 5.84 6.74
C SER A 132 1.46 7.18 7.13
N HIS A 133 2.24 8.26 6.98
CA HIS A 133 1.77 9.64 7.21
C HIS A 133 1.44 10.37 5.90
N LEU A 134 2.08 9.98 4.79
CA LEU A 134 1.92 10.63 3.50
C LEU A 134 1.58 9.64 2.39
N ARG A 135 0.65 10.03 1.54
CA ARG A 135 0.33 9.35 0.29
C ARG A 135 0.34 10.35 -0.86
N ARG A 136 1.28 10.17 -1.80
CA ARG A 136 1.44 11.04 -2.99
C ARG A 136 1.70 12.51 -2.62
N GLY A 137 2.40 12.76 -1.51
CA GLY A 137 2.72 14.10 -1.00
C GLY A 137 1.57 14.79 -0.25
N HIS A 138 0.49 14.06 0.05
CA HIS A 138 -0.64 14.56 0.85
C HIS A 138 -0.83 13.70 2.10
N PRO A 139 -1.44 14.24 3.18
CA PRO A 139 -1.78 13.42 4.35
C PRO A 139 -2.61 12.19 3.99
N VAL A 140 -2.34 11.08 4.64
CA VAL A 140 -3.14 9.86 4.49
C VAL A 140 -4.59 10.11 4.92
N ALA A 141 -5.52 9.35 4.33
CA ALA A 141 -6.94 9.53 4.59
C ALA A 141 -7.31 9.30 6.07
N HIS A 142 -6.61 8.40 6.76
CA HIS A 142 -6.90 8.08 8.15
C HIS A 142 -6.49 9.19 9.13
N ASP A 143 -5.54 10.05 8.77
CA ASP A 143 -5.18 11.25 9.54
C ASP A 143 -6.26 12.35 9.41
N ILE A 144 -7.03 12.33 8.32
CA ILE A 144 -8.12 13.29 8.07
C ILE A 144 -9.43 12.76 8.66
N PHE A 145 -9.86 11.57 8.25
CA PHE A 145 -11.19 11.03 8.54
C PHE A 145 -11.20 10.09 9.76
N GLY A 146 -10.03 9.73 10.28
CA GLY A 146 -9.87 8.71 11.29
C GLY A 146 -9.79 7.30 10.71
N VAL A 147 -9.10 6.41 11.44
CA VAL A 147 -8.88 5.00 11.09
C VAL A 147 -10.21 4.28 10.83
N ALA A 148 -11.19 4.42 11.73
CA ALA A 148 -12.45 3.69 11.64
C ALA A 148 -13.27 4.02 10.37
N GLN A 149 -13.38 5.30 10.01
CA GLN A 149 -14.09 5.71 8.80
C GLN A 149 -13.36 5.25 7.54
N THR A 150 -12.03 5.32 7.56
CA THR A 150 -11.19 4.93 6.41
C THR A 150 -11.28 3.43 6.14
N ILE A 151 -11.21 2.58 7.18
CA ILE A 151 -11.42 1.13 7.06
C ILE A 151 -12.82 0.84 6.51
N ASN A 152 -13.85 1.48 7.06
CA ASN A 152 -15.22 1.27 6.62
C ASN A 152 -15.42 1.68 5.14
N SER A 153 -14.83 2.80 4.72
CA SER A 153 -14.89 3.30 3.34
C SER A 153 -14.21 2.35 2.35
N ALA A 154 -13.02 1.85 2.70
CA ALA A 154 -12.30 0.89 1.87
C ALA A 154 -13.05 -0.45 1.75
N ASN A 155 -13.58 -0.98 2.86
CA ASN A 155 -14.37 -2.21 2.83
C ASN A 155 -15.67 -2.02 2.03
N TYR A 156 -16.34 -0.87 2.15
CA TYR A 156 -17.49 -0.53 1.31
C TYR A 156 -17.12 -0.57 -0.18
N ALA A 157 -15.96 -0.02 -0.56
CA ALA A 157 -15.49 -0.04 -1.94
C ALA A 157 -15.26 -1.45 -2.49
N TYR A 158 -14.75 -2.39 -1.68
CA TYR A 158 -14.62 -3.80 -2.09
C TYR A 158 -15.97 -4.42 -2.46
N TYR A 159 -16.98 -4.27 -1.60
CA TYR A 159 -18.32 -4.82 -1.87
C TYR A 159 -19.05 -4.08 -2.99
N LEU A 160 -18.81 -2.76 -3.12
CA LEU A 160 -19.34 -1.99 -4.23
C LEU A 160 -18.83 -2.54 -5.56
N GLN A 161 -17.53 -2.81 -5.69
CA GLN A 161 -16.97 -3.39 -6.92
C GLN A 161 -17.40 -4.84 -7.15
N GLN A 162 -17.53 -5.64 -6.09
CA GLN A 162 -18.10 -6.98 -6.21
C GLN A 162 -19.52 -6.94 -6.79
N SER A 163 -20.34 -5.96 -6.39
CA SER A 163 -21.71 -5.80 -6.91
C SER A 163 -21.76 -5.41 -8.40
N ARG A 164 -20.71 -4.73 -8.90
CA ARG A 164 -20.55 -4.32 -10.30
C ARG A 164 -20.13 -5.47 -11.22
N LEU A 165 -19.67 -6.60 -10.69
CA LEU A 165 -19.34 -7.78 -11.51
C LEU A 165 -20.51 -8.28 -12.36
N ARG A 166 -21.76 -7.99 -11.95
CA ARG A 166 -22.95 -8.26 -12.78
C ARG A 166 -22.95 -7.54 -14.12
N GLU A 167 -22.24 -6.41 -14.24
CA GLU A 167 -22.12 -5.64 -15.48
C GLU A 167 -21.29 -6.38 -16.53
N ILE A 168 -20.42 -7.32 -16.10
CA ILE A 168 -19.64 -8.20 -16.98
C ILE A 168 -20.52 -9.32 -17.57
N GLY A 169 -21.59 -9.72 -16.89
CA GLY A 169 -22.55 -10.71 -17.41
C GLY A 169 -22.11 -12.17 -17.37
N ASP A 170 -20.91 -12.47 -16.86
CA ASP A 170 -20.39 -13.84 -16.68
C ASP A 170 -20.25 -14.20 -15.18
N PRO A 171 -20.90 -15.27 -14.68
CA PRO A 171 -20.76 -15.73 -13.30
C PRO A 171 -19.32 -16.02 -12.85
N GLN A 172 -18.42 -16.39 -13.77
CA GLN A 172 -17.00 -16.62 -13.47
C GLN A 172 -16.32 -15.36 -12.93
N ALA A 173 -16.81 -14.16 -13.28
CA ALA A 173 -16.28 -12.90 -12.76
C ALA A 173 -16.29 -12.86 -11.22
N PHE A 174 -17.32 -13.40 -10.58
CA PHE A 174 -17.41 -13.48 -9.11
C PHE A 174 -16.34 -14.40 -8.52
N VAL A 175 -16.09 -15.55 -9.15
CA VAL A 175 -15.07 -16.52 -8.71
C VAL A 175 -13.68 -15.94 -8.86
N ILE A 176 -13.40 -15.32 -10.02
CA ILE A 176 -12.12 -14.65 -10.31
C ILE A 176 -11.87 -13.53 -9.30
N PHE A 177 -12.87 -12.66 -9.07
CA PHE A 177 -12.77 -11.57 -8.11
C PHE A 177 -12.51 -12.06 -6.69
N THR A 178 -13.28 -13.05 -6.23
CA THR A 178 -13.16 -13.56 -4.86
C THR A 178 -11.80 -14.22 -4.66
N LYS A 179 -11.33 -15.02 -5.63
CA LYS A 179 -9.99 -15.60 -5.59
C LYS A 179 -8.91 -14.53 -5.53
N ALA A 180 -8.98 -13.51 -6.39
CA ALA A 180 -7.98 -12.45 -6.41
C ALA A 180 -7.92 -11.64 -5.11
N LEU A 181 -9.07 -11.36 -4.48
CA LEU A 181 -9.07 -10.69 -3.18
C LEU A 181 -8.53 -11.58 -2.06
N LEU A 182 -8.82 -12.88 -2.06
CA LEU A 182 -8.22 -13.82 -1.10
C LEU A 182 -6.71 -13.88 -1.27
N ASP A 183 -6.23 -14.01 -2.51
CA ASP A 183 -4.81 -14.00 -2.86
C ASP A 183 -4.15 -12.69 -2.37
N LEU A 184 -4.76 -11.53 -2.64
CA LEU A 184 -4.25 -10.23 -2.17
C LEU A 184 -4.13 -10.15 -0.65
N HIS A 185 -5.13 -10.67 0.10
CA HIS A 185 -5.10 -10.68 1.56
C HIS A 185 -4.10 -11.70 2.11
N MET A 186 -3.88 -12.84 1.44
CA MET A 186 -2.81 -13.78 1.82
C MET A 186 -1.43 -13.14 1.65
N GLY A 187 -1.20 -12.45 0.53
CA GLY A 187 0.03 -11.70 0.30
C GLY A 187 0.27 -10.64 1.38
N GLN A 188 -0.73 -9.78 1.61
CA GLN A 188 -0.65 -8.76 2.67
C GLN A 188 -0.44 -9.37 4.05
N GLY A 189 -1.13 -10.47 4.36
CA GLY A 189 -1.01 -11.15 5.65
C GLY A 189 0.40 -11.69 5.91
N MET A 190 1.07 -12.23 4.88
CA MET A 190 2.46 -12.69 5.01
C MET A 190 3.44 -11.53 5.19
N ASP A 191 3.24 -10.42 4.46
CA ASP A 191 4.04 -9.18 4.60
C ASP A 191 3.98 -8.65 6.04
N LEU A 192 2.76 -8.52 6.57
CA LEU A 192 2.51 -8.12 7.96
C LEU A 192 3.06 -9.12 8.98
N TYR A 193 2.90 -10.43 8.73
CA TYR A 193 3.41 -11.47 9.62
C TYR A 193 4.93 -11.39 9.75
N TRP A 194 5.66 -11.27 8.64
CA TRP A 194 7.12 -11.15 8.69
C TRP A 194 7.55 -9.92 9.47
N ARG A 195 6.94 -8.77 9.19
CA ARG A 195 7.19 -7.50 9.89
C ARG A 195 6.92 -7.59 11.39
N ASP A 196 5.80 -8.17 11.80
CA ASP A 196 5.35 -8.19 13.20
C ASP A 196 5.98 -9.33 14.01
N ALA A 197 6.24 -10.49 13.39
CA ALA A 197 6.97 -11.60 14.00
C ALA A 197 8.50 -11.43 13.91
N VAL A 198 8.97 -10.43 13.14
CA VAL A 198 10.38 -10.12 12.89
C VAL A 198 11.11 -11.33 12.30
N VAL A 199 10.51 -11.93 11.29
CA VAL A 199 11.04 -13.08 10.56
C VAL A 199 11.38 -12.64 9.14
N CYS A 200 12.67 -12.57 8.82
CA CYS A 200 13.09 -12.25 7.46
C CYS A 200 12.78 -13.44 6.51
N PRO A 201 12.01 -13.24 5.45
CA PRO A 201 11.72 -14.29 4.47
C PRO A 201 12.92 -14.56 3.57
N THR A 202 12.90 -15.71 2.90
CA THR A 202 13.76 -15.98 1.74
C THR A 202 13.33 -15.14 0.52
N GLU A 203 14.21 -15.02 -0.47
CA GLU A 203 13.88 -14.34 -1.73
C GLU A 203 12.71 -15.01 -2.46
N GLU A 204 12.64 -16.35 -2.41
CA GLU A 204 11.57 -17.14 -3.01
C GLU A 204 10.23 -16.91 -2.31
N GLU A 205 10.23 -16.85 -0.97
CA GLU A 205 9.03 -16.54 -0.19
C GLU A 205 8.55 -15.12 -0.47
N TYR A 206 9.45 -14.14 -0.49
CA TYR A 206 9.14 -12.77 -0.87
C TYR A 206 8.50 -12.72 -2.28
N THR A 207 9.13 -13.37 -3.27
CA THR A 207 8.61 -13.38 -4.64
C THR A 207 7.19 -13.98 -4.71
N ARG A 208 6.93 -15.04 -3.94
CA ARG A 208 5.60 -15.65 -3.83
C ARG A 208 4.59 -14.72 -3.16
N MET A 209 4.98 -14.02 -2.08
CA MET A 209 4.13 -13.02 -1.44
C MET A 209 3.78 -11.90 -2.42
N VAL A 210 4.74 -11.41 -3.20
CA VAL A 210 4.51 -10.37 -4.21
C VAL A 210 3.55 -10.83 -5.30
N ALA A 211 3.65 -12.09 -5.75
CA ALA A 211 2.70 -12.67 -6.70
C ALA A 211 1.26 -12.64 -6.16
N TYR A 212 1.08 -12.90 -4.86
CA TYR A 212 -0.21 -12.79 -4.18
C TYR A 212 -0.70 -11.34 -4.01
N LYS A 213 0.12 -10.43 -3.46
CA LYS A 213 -0.24 -9.03 -3.14
C LYS A 213 -0.40 -8.16 -4.38
N THR A 214 0.67 -8.01 -5.16
CA THR A 214 0.75 -7.09 -6.31
C THR A 214 0.35 -7.78 -7.61
N GLY A 215 0.76 -9.04 -7.79
CA GLY A 215 0.34 -9.86 -8.92
C GLY A 215 -1.17 -10.12 -8.91
N GLY A 216 -1.78 -10.34 -7.74
CA GLY A 216 -3.21 -10.66 -7.59
C GLY A 216 -4.15 -9.66 -8.26
N LEU A 217 -3.87 -8.36 -8.16
CA LEU A 217 -4.71 -7.34 -8.81
C LEU A 217 -4.49 -7.25 -10.33
N PHE A 218 -3.27 -7.51 -10.82
CA PHE A 218 -3.01 -7.62 -12.26
C PHE A 218 -3.65 -8.88 -12.86
N HIS A 219 -3.57 -10.02 -12.16
CA HIS A 219 -4.29 -11.24 -12.53
C HIS A 219 -5.80 -11.02 -12.53
N LEU A 220 -6.36 -10.28 -11.56
CA LEU A 220 -7.77 -9.92 -11.56
C LEU A 220 -8.14 -9.17 -12.84
N ALA A 221 -7.40 -8.12 -13.17
CA ALA A 221 -7.64 -7.30 -14.35
C ALA A 221 -7.63 -8.15 -15.62
N LEU A 222 -6.56 -8.94 -15.80
CA LEU A 222 -6.39 -9.79 -16.95
C LEU A 222 -7.49 -10.85 -17.05
N ASN A 223 -7.78 -11.58 -15.97
CA ASN A 223 -8.77 -12.65 -15.99
C ASN A 223 -10.18 -12.11 -16.27
N LEU A 224 -10.54 -10.94 -15.74
CA LEU A 224 -11.81 -10.27 -16.07
C LEU A 224 -11.85 -9.83 -17.54
N MET A 225 -10.72 -9.42 -18.13
CA MET A 225 -10.66 -9.16 -19.57
C MET A 225 -10.78 -10.44 -20.39
N GLN A 226 -10.06 -11.51 -20.00
CA GLN A 226 -10.01 -12.75 -20.75
C GLN A 226 -11.35 -13.47 -20.81
N ILE A 227 -12.17 -13.46 -19.74
CA ILE A 227 -13.51 -14.05 -19.80
C ILE A 227 -14.40 -13.36 -20.85
N GLN A 228 -14.18 -12.07 -21.10
CA GLN A 228 -14.89 -11.27 -22.10
C GLN A 228 -14.23 -11.27 -23.49
N SER A 229 -13.03 -11.83 -23.63
CA SER A 229 -12.28 -11.90 -24.89
C SER A 229 -12.34 -13.29 -25.51
N ASP A 230 -12.24 -13.37 -26.84
CA ASP A 230 -12.01 -14.63 -27.56
C ASP A 230 -10.57 -15.17 -27.36
N GLN A 231 -9.63 -14.32 -26.92
CA GLN A 231 -8.25 -14.73 -26.67
C GLN A 231 -8.06 -15.33 -25.28
N LYS A 232 -7.84 -16.64 -25.24
CA LYS A 232 -7.70 -17.45 -24.01
C LYS A 232 -6.26 -17.93 -23.73
N ARG A 233 -5.25 -17.31 -24.35
CA ARG A 233 -3.84 -17.67 -24.07
C ARG A 233 -3.49 -17.36 -22.63
N ASP A 234 -2.58 -18.14 -22.08
CA ASP A 234 -2.07 -17.88 -20.74
C ASP A 234 -1.06 -16.71 -20.77
N PHE A 235 -1.31 -15.70 -19.95
CA PHE A 235 -0.40 -14.58 -19.74
C PHE A 235 0.15 -14.55 -18.30
N SER A 236 -0.07 -15.61 -17.52
CA SER A 236 0.26 -15.65 -16.09
C SER A 236 1.73 -15.37 -15.85
N GLU A 237 2.63 -16.01 -16.60
CA GLU A 237 4.08 -15.78 -16.48
C GLU A 237 4.45 -14.30 -16.69
N LEU A 238 3.87 -13.64 -17.68
CA LEU A 238 4.14 -12.22 -17.94
C LEU A 238 3.60 -11.33 -16.83
N VAL A 239 2.40 -11.61 -16.34
CA VAL A 239 1.77 -10.85 -15.26
C VAL A 239 2.52 -11.01 -13.94
N GLU A 240 2.96 -12.22 -13.61
CA GLU A 240 3.79 -12.51 -12.43
C GLU A 240 5.11 -11.74 -12.51
N LEU A 241 5.81 -11.80 -13.65
CA LEU A 241 7.04 -11.04 -13.87
C LEU A 241 6.82 -9.54 -13.72
N LEU A 242 5.76 -8.98 -14.30
CA LEU A 242 5.43 -7.56 -14.17
C LEU A 242 5.13 -7.18 -12.72
N GLY A 243 4.40 -8.02 -11.98
CA GLY A 243 4.12 -7.83 -10.56
C GLY A 243 5.38 -7.79 -9.71
N VAL A 244 6.29 -8.74 -9.93
CA VAL A 244 7.57 -8.84 -9.22
C VAL A 244 8.48 -7.65 -9.55
N ILE A 245 8.62 -7.30 -10.84
CA ILE A 245 9.39 -6.12 -11.27
C ILE A 245 8.82 -4.86 -10.63
N PHE A 246 7.49 -4.70 -10.62
CA PHE A 246 6.85 -3.51 -10.05
C PHE A 246 7.14 -3.37 -8.56
N GLN A 247 7.02 -4.46 -7.78
CA GLN A 247 7.23 -4.40 -6.34
C GLN A 247 8.70 -4.20 -5.97
N ILE A 248 9.63 -4.96 -6.56
CA ILE A 248 11.07 -4.80 -6.28
C ILE A 248 11.53 -3.38 -6.63
N ARG A 249 10.97 -2.80 -7.70
CA ARG A 249 11.21 -1.41 -8.06
C ARG A 249 10.63 -0.41 -7.05
N ASP A 250 9.43 -0.65 -6.52
CA ASP A 250 8.84 0.21 -5.48
C ASP A 250 9.70 0.20 -4.22
N ASP A 251 10.09 -0.99 -3.75
CA ASP A 251 10.98 -1.21 -2.61
C ASP A 251 12.35 -0.51 -2.81
N TYR A 252 12.95 -0.63 -4.00
CA TYR A 252 14.20 0.05 -4.32
C TYR A 252 14.06 1.58 -4.27
N LEU A 253 12.98 2.12 -4.85
CA LEU A 253 12.76 3.56 -4.90
C LEU A 253 12.39 4.14 -3.54
N ASN A 254 11.72 3.38 -2.68
CA ASN A 254 11.42 3.78 -1.30
C ASN A 254 12.72 4.15 -0.55
N LEU A 255 13.77 3.33 -0.73
CA LEU A 255 15.04 3.47 -0.02
C LEU A 255 16.05 4.39 -0.71
N HIS A 256 16.04 4.50 -2.04
CA HIS A 256 17.13 5.14 -2.79
C HIS A 256 16.72 6.45 -3.52
N SER A 257 15.44 6.81 -3.60
CA SER A 257 14.99 7.96 -4.40
C SER A 257 14.52 9.15 -3.57
N VAL A 258 15.24 10.27 -3.68
CA VAL A 258 14.88 11.57 -3.07
C VAL A 258 13.47 12.03 -3.47
N ILE A 259 13.07 11.84 -4.74
CA ILE A 259 11.72 12.19 -5.22
C ILE A 259 10.64 11.30 -4.59
N TYR A 260 11.00 10.08 -4.16
CA TYR A 260 10.08 9.19 -3.46
C TYR A 260 9.93 9.63 -2.01
N ALA A 261 11.04 10.04 -1.39
CA ALA A 261 11.06 10.62 -0.05
C ALA A 261 10.10 11.81 0.08
N GLU A 262 10.04 12.69 -0.92
CA GLU A 262 9.08 13.81 -0.94
C GLU A 262 7.59 13.41 -0.99
N LYS A 263 7.29 12.20 -1.50
CA LYS A 263 5.90 11.74 -1.75
C LYS A 263 5.35 10.78 -0.70
N LYS A 264 6.23 10.05 -0.03
CA LYS A 264 5.90 8.98 0.92
C LYS A 264 6.57 9.16 2.29
N GLY A 265 7.66 9.92 2.37
CA GLY A 265 8.53 9.96 3.54
C GLY A 265 9.89 9.33 3.24
N LEU A 266 10.94 9.79 3.92
CA LEU A 266 12.31 9.31 3.71
C LEU A 266 12.46 7.89 4.26
N MET A 267 12.74 6.91 3.39
CA MET A 267 13.00 5.51 3.76
C MET A 267 11.87 4.90 4.61
N GLU A 268 10.62 5.15 4.20
CA GLU A 268 9.41 4.70 4.89
C GLU A 268 9.43 3.19 5.17
N ASP A 269 9.95 2.35 4.26
CA ASP A 269 10.05 0.90 4.47
C ASP A 269 10.87 0.55 5.74
N ILE A 270 11.86 1.38 6.12
CA ILE A 270 12.65 1.20 7.35
C ILE A 270 11.82 1.61 8.58
N THR A 271 11.13 2.75 8.52
CA THR A 271 10.20 3.21 9.56
C THR A 271 9.10 2.17 9.80
N GLU A 272 8.56 1.56 8.76
CA GLU A 272 7.55 0.50 8.84
C GLU A 272 8.11 -0.80 9.47
N GLY A 273 9.44 -0.99 9.43
CA GLY A 273 10.10 -2.24 9.80
C GLY A 273 9.90 -3.36 8.77
N LYS A 274 9.65 -2.98 7.52
CA LYS A 274 9.29 -3.88 6.43
C LYS A 274 10.49 -4.64 5.89
N PHE A 275 10.28 -5.91 5.54
CA PHE A 275 11.28 -6.74 4.86
C PHE A 275 11.19 -6.53 3.34
N SER A 276 11.61 -5.37 2.87
CA SER A 276 11.66 -5.06 1.42
C SER A 276 12.82 -5.81 0.72
N PHE A 277 12.78 -5.91 -0.61
CA PHE A 277 13.74 -6.74 -1.35
C PHE A 277 15.23 -6.43 -1.04
N PRO A 278 15.68 -5.16 -1.03
CA PRO A 278 17.07 -4.85 -0.66
C PRO A 278 17.41 -5.22 0.79
N ILE A 279 16.45 -5.08 1.71
CA ILE A 279 16.61 -5.41 3.12
C ILE A 279 16.79 -6.92 3.31
N ILE A 280 15.94 -7.73 2.66
CA ILE A 280 16.04 -9.19 2.68
C ILE A 280 17.43 -9.64 2.23
N HIS A 281 17.91 -9.13 1.08
CA HIS A 281 19.24 -9.47 0.60
C HIS A 281 20.33 -9.11 1.62
N SER A 282 20.31 -7.89 2.15
CA SER A 282 21.30 -7.41 3.13
C SER A 282 21.40 -8.33 4.36
N ILE A 283 20.25 -8.72 4.90
CA ILE A 283 20.15 -9.62 6.05
C ILE A 283 20.77 -10.99 5.74
N HIS A 284 20.42 -11.59 4.59
CA HIS A 284 20.94 -12.92 4.21
C HIS A 284 22.42 -12.91 3.81
N CYS A 285 22.95 -11.78 3.34
CA CYS A 285 24.37 -11.64 3.04
C CYS A 285 25.26 -11.63 4.28
N ASN A 286 24.74 -11.18 5.42
CA ASN A 286 25.51 -11.12 6.67
C ASN A 286 24.67 -11.63 7.86
N PRO A 287 24.40 -12.94 7.95
CA PRO A 287 23.47 -13.50 8.95
C PRO A 287 23.98 -13.38 10.39
N ASN A 288 25.25 -13.07 10.60
CA ASN A 288 25.83 -12.86 11.93
C ASN A 288 25.72 -11.40 12.41
N ASP A 289 25.29 -10.49 11.54
CA ASP A 289 25.09 -9.08 11.85
C ASP A 289 23.60 -8.81 12.05
N SER A 290 23.21 -8.60 13.30
CA SER A 290 21.83 -8.33 13.67
C SER A 290 21.48 -6.84 13.62
N GLU A 291 22.41 -5.94 13.29
CA GLU A 291 22.21 -4.49 13.42
C GLU A 291 21.00 -4.02 12.60
N LEU A 292 20.91 -4.43 11.32
CA LEU A 292 19.78 -4.07 10.47
C LEU A 292 18.45 -4.64 11.00
N PHE A 293 18.46 -5.86 11.55
CA PHE A 293 17.29 -6.46 12.20
C PHE A 293 16.83 -5.65 13.42
N GLU A 294 17.76 -5.23 14.27
CA GLU A 294 17.44 -4.43 15.46
C GLU A 294 16.92 -3.05 15.06
N ILE A 295 17.46 -2.43 14.01
CA ILE A 295 16.93 -1.16 13.48
C ILE A 295 15.47 -1.32 13.03
N LEU A 296 15.14 -2.35 12.25
CA LEU A 296 13.77 -2.58 11.76
C LEU A 296 12.76 -2.82 12.90
N LYS A 297 13.19 -3.40 14.02
CA LYS A 297 12.34 -3.58 15.20
C LYS A 297 11.94 -2.26 15.86
N LEU A 298 12.76 -1.23 15.75
CA LEU A 298 12.51 0.06 16.40
C LEU A 298 11.32 0.80 15.78
N ARG A 299 11.05 0.57 14.48
CA ARG A 299 9.99 1.24 13.72
C ARG A 299 9.97 2.75 13.98
N THR A 300 11.12 3.38 13.74
CA THR A 300 11.40 4.75 14.17
C THR A 300 11.48 5.70 12.99
N ASP A 301 11.08 6.96 13.23
CA ASP A 301 11.27 8.08 12.31
C ASP A 301 12.61 8.80 12.53
N ASP A 302 13.50 8.27 13.38
CA ASP A 302 14.81 8.85 13.63
C ASP A 302 15.69 8.75 12.36
N GLU A 303 15.94 9.91 11.75
CA GLU A 303 16.72 10.04 10.53
C GLU A 303 18.13 9.44 10.67
N ALA A 304 18.77 9.56 11.83
CA ALA A 304 20.11 8.99 12.03
C ALA A 304 20.09 7.46 12.05
N VAL A 305 19.05 6.87 12.64
CA VAL A 305 18.83 5.41 12.65
C VAL A 305 18.53 4.91 11.24
N ASN A 306 17.67 5.61 10.49
CA ASN A 306 17.34 5.22 9.12
C ASN A 306 18.55 5.36 8.18
N MET A 307 19.36 6.41 8.34
CA MET A 307 20.62 6.57 7.59
C MET A 307 21.62 5.46 7.93
N ARG A 308 21.68 5.00 9.18
CA ARG A 308 22.53 3.85 9.54
C ARG A 308 22.12 2.58 8.79
N ALA A 309 20.81 2.29 8.71
CA ALA A 309 20.32 1.17 7.92
C ALA A 309 20.63 1.32 6.42
N PHE A 310 20.53 2.53 5.87
CA PHE A 310 20.94 2.82 4.49
C PHE A 310 22.43 2.49 4.24
N GLU A 311 23.32 2.92 5.13
CA GLU A 311 24.76 2.61 5.03
C GLU A 311 25.02 1.10 5.06
N ILE A 312 24.30 0.34 5.88
CA ILE A 312 24.40 -1.12 5.93
C ILE A 312 23.97 -1.72 4.58
N LEU A 313 22.84 -1.28 4.02
CA LEU A 313 22.34 -1.72 2.71
C LEU A 313 23.33 -1.42 1.57
N GLU A 314 24.01 -0.28 1.62
CA GLU A 314 25.04 0.08 0.65
C GLU A 314 26.30 -0.78 0.82
N SER A 315 26.78 -0.97 2.05
CA SER A 315 27.97 -1.78 2.34
C SER A 315 27.83 -3.26 1.98
N THR A 316 26.60 -3.81 2.05
CA THR A 316 26.27 -5.17 1.63
C THR A 316 26.05 -5.30 0.11
N GLY A 317 26.10 -4.20 -0.63
CA GLY A 317 25.86 -4.20 -2.08
C GLY A 317 24.40 -4.45 -2.46
N SER A 318 23.46 -4.31 -1.52
CA SER A 318 22.05 -4.69 -1.70
C SER A 318 21.33 -3.89 -2.77
N PHE A 319 21.67 -2.61 -2.93
CA PHE A 319 21.15 -1.78 -4.03
C PHE A 319 21.64 -2.27 -5.40
N GLN A 320 22.92 -2.65 -5.51
CA GLN A 320 23.48 -3.17 -6.76
C GLN A 320 22.91 -4.55 -7.10
N TYR A 321 22.72 -5.40 -6.10
CA TYR A 321 22.03 -6.69 -6.28
C TYR A 321 20.60 -6.48 -6.80
N THR A 322 19.85 -5.57 -6.18
CA THR A 322 18.47 -5.25 -6.59
C THR A 322 18.39 -4.76 -8.04
N ARG A 323 19.27 -3.83 -8.45
CA ARG A 323 19.34 -3.38 -9.86
C ARG A 323 19.66 -4.52 -10.83
N THR A 324 20.57 -5.42 -10.43
CA THR A 324 20.95 -6.58 -11.25
C THR A 324 19.77 -7.55 -11.41
N LYS A 325 19.05 -7.84 -10.32
CA LYS A 325 17.83 -8.65 -10.34
C LYS A 325 16.75 -8.04 -11.23
N LEU A 326 16.49 -6.73 -11.11
CA LEU A 326 15.52 -6.04 -11.97
C LEU A 326 15.86 -6.13 -13.45
N LYS A 327 17.14 -5.96 -13.84
CA LYS A 327 17.59 -6.14 -15.23
C LYS A 327 17.38 -7.56 -15.75
N LEU A 328 17.63 -8.57 -14.90
CA LEU A 328 17.37 -9.96 -15.24
C LEU A 328 15.88 -10.21 -15.49
N LEU A 329 15.02 -9.79 -14.55
CA LEU A 329 13.57 -9.94 -14.65
C LEU A 329 13.00 -9.20 -15.88
N GLN A 330 13.48 -7.99 -16.16
CA GLN A 330 13.14 -7.22 -17.37
C GLN A 330 13.51 -7.99 -18.65
N THR A 331 14.69 -8.61 -18.69
CA THR A 331 15.13 -9.42 -19.83
C THR A 331 14.22 -10.64 -20.02
N GLN A 332 13.86 -11.31 -18.93
CA GLN A 332 12.92 -12.44 -18.93
C GLN A 332 11.55 -12.00 -19.43
N ALA A 333 10.98 -10.93 -18.89
CA ALA A 333 9.68 -10.39 -19.30
C ALA A 333 9.66 -10.04 -20.80
N ARG A 334 10.71 -9.39 -21.32
CA ARG A 334 10.84 -9.11 -22.76
C ARG A 334 10.91 -10.40 -23.60
N GLY A 335 11.52 -11.46 -23.08
CA GLY A 335 11.55 -12.79 -23.72
C GLY A 335 10.16 -13.44 -23.79
N VAL A 336 9.39 -13.37 -22.70
CA VAL A 336 8.00 -13.85 -22.66
C VAL A 336 7.12 -13.07 -23.64
N VAL A 337 7.25 -11.73 -23.68
CA VAL A 337 6.53 -10.88 -24.65
C VAL A 337 6.83 -11.31 -26.08
N LYS A 338 8.11 -11.47 -26.45
CA LYS A 338 8.48 -11.94 -27.81
C LYS A 338 7.87 -13.29 -28.16
N SER A 339 7.80 -14.20 -27.19
CA SER A 339 7.21 -15.52 -27.37
C SER A 339 5.70 -15.43 -27.60
N LEU A 340 5.01 -14.53 -26.90
CA LEU A 340 3.59 -14.25 -27.10
C LEU A 340 3.31 -13.55 -28.44
N GLU A 341 4.17 -12.61 -28.85
CA GLU A 341 4.04 -11.88 -30.12
C GLU A 341 4.10 -12.79 -31.35
N ALA A 342 4.83 -13.91 -31.27
CA ALA A 342 4.87 -14.92 -32.33
C ALA A 342 3.48 -15.47 -32.68
N PHE A 343 2.53 -15.38 -31.75
CA PHE A 343 1.16 -15.86 -31.93
C PHE A 343 0.11 -14.75 -31.98
N LEU A 344 0.31 -13.67 -31.24
CA LEU A 344 -0.68 -12.61 -31.04
C LEU A 344 -0.38 -11.34 -31.84
N GLY A 345 0.77 -11.29 -32.51
CA GLY A 345 1.27 -10.08 -33.15
C GLY A 345 1.94 -9.12 -32.17
N PRO A 346 2.56 -8.04 -32.68
CA PRO A 346 3.36 -7.13 -31.87
C PRO A 346 2.53 -6.33 -30.85
N ASN A 347 3.09 -6.03 -29.68
CA ASN A 347 2.44 -5.26 -28.62
C ASN A 347 3.33 -4.11 -28.15
N LYS A 348 3.04 -2.91 -28.62
CA LYS A 348 3.84 -1.72 -28.29
C LYS A 348 3.53 -1.22 -26.88
N GLY A 349 2.30 -1.43 -26.41
CA GLY A 349 1.87 -1.05 -25.07
C GLY A 349 2.71 -1.71 -23.98
N ILE A 350 2.94 -3.03 -24.07
CA ILE A 350 3.67 -3.77 -23.04
C ILE A 350 5.14 -3.37 -23.01
N TYR A 351 5.78 -3.14 -24.16
CA TYR A 351 7.14 -2.61 -24.17
C TYR A 351 7.25 -1.25 -23.49
N LYS A 352 6.30 -0.34 -23.71
CA LYS A 352 6.27 0.95 -22.99
C LYS A 352 6.12 0.80 -21.48
N ILE A 353 5.39 -0.21 -21.02
CA ILE A 353 5.30 -0.53 -19.58
C ILE A 353 6.65 -1.01 -19.07
N LEU A 354 7.30 -1.94 -19.77
CA LEU A 354 8.62 -2.45 -19.38
C LEU A 354 9.66 -1.32 -19.32
N ASP A 355 9.68 -0.46 -20.34
CA ASP A 355 10.56 0.73 -20.39
C ASP A 355 10.29 1.68 -19.20
N LEU A 356 9.01 1.89 -18.83
CA LEU A 356 8.64 2.72 -17.67
C LEU A 356 9.10 2.13 -16.33
N LEU A 357 9.28 0.82 -16.27
CA LEU A 357 9.70 0.08 -15.09
C LEU A 357 11.23 -0.12 -15.01
N GLU A 358 12.01 0.41 -15.95
CA GLU A 358 13.47 0.42 -15.82
C GLU A 358 13.92 1.43 -14.75
N ILE A 359 15.11 1.19 -14.17
CA ILE A 359 15.79 2.02 -13.17
C ILE A 359 17.20 2.34 -13.65
#